data_AF-A0A134BQN8-F1
#
_entry.id   AF-A0A134BQN8-F1
#
_cell.length_a   1.000
_cell.length_b   1.000
_cell.length_c   1.000
_cell.angle_alpha   90.00
_cell.angle_beta   90.00
_cell.angle_gamma   90.00
#
_symmetry.space_group_name_H-M   'P 1'
#
loop_
_entity.id
_entity.type
_entity.pdbx_description
1 polymer ?
#
loop_
_entity_poly.entity_id
_entity_poly.type
_entity_poly.pdbx_seq_one_letter_code
_entity_poly.pdbx_strand_id
1 'polypeptide(L)'
;MANLRRKNGRERAWNVKYLGIGNESWGCGGNMTPEYYSDLYRRYAVYCRNFGNHQLYKVASGASDYDYNWTKVLMNNVGNRMNGISLHFYTVKTWEGSKGSVTVFNNDEYYKTLGKCLEIEDVIKKHCAIMNEKDPAKKVDLLVDEWGTWWDEEPGTIKGHLYQQNTMRDAFVAALSLNVFQRHTDRIKMANIAQVVNVLQSMILTDTKGTGHMVLTPTYHVFNMYKPFQEATYLPSETLCDSMIVSNNHTIPTINTSAAKTADGQIAVSIANVDLNKQQEIEIKTDGYKAKNVVAQILTSKNITDYNDFSHPETVKPATFKNFSIHNGSIRMKIPAKSIVVLRIS
;
A
#
# COMPACT_ATOMS: atom_id res chain seq x y z
N MET A 1 27.12 -23.82 10.00
CA MET A 1 26.07 -23.45 9.02
C MET A 1 26.60 -23.13 7.61
N ALA A 2 27.70 -22.39 7.41
CA ALA A 2 28.19 -22.05 6.06
C ALA A 2 28.50 -23.27 5.17
N ASN A 3 29.13 -24.32 5.72
CA ASN A 3 29.41 -25.55 4.96
C ASN A 3 28.13 -26.31 4.56
N LEU A 4 27.09 -26.29 5.41
CA LEU A 4 25.79 -26.90 5.09
C LEU A 4 25.11 -26.19 3.91
N ARG A 5 25.19 -24.85 3.85
CA ARG A 5 24.71 -24.06 2.69
C ARG A 5 25.39 -24.49 1.39
N ARG A 6 26.72 -24.65 1.40
CA ARG A 6 27.49 -25.10 0.24
C ARG A 6 27.10 -26.50 -0.20
N LYS A 7 26.96 -27.42 0.76
CA LYS A 7 26.49 -28.80 0.52
C LYS A 7 25.12 -28.82 -0.16
N ASN A 8 24.26 -27.84 0.13
CA ASN A 8 22.95 -27.68 -0.49
C ASN A 8 22.97 -26.88 -1.81
N GLY A 9 24.13 -26.75 -2.47
CA GLY A 9 24.24 -26.17 -3.82
C GLY A 9 24.46 -24.65 -3.88
N ARG A 10 24.63 -23.97 -2.73
CA ARG A 10 24.89 -22.52 -2.71
C ARG A 10 26.26 -22.18 -2.14
N GLU A 11 27.21 -21.94 -3.03
CA GLU A 11 28.59 -21.63 -2.67
C GLU A 11 28.73 -20.31 -1.90
N ARG A 12 28.30 -19.19 -2.53
CA ARG A 12 28.38 -17.83 -1.95
C ARG A 12 27.19 -17.53 -1.04
N ALA A 13 27.34 -16.63 -0.06
CA ALA A 13 26.21 -16.22 0.79
C ALA A 13 25.08 -15.53 -0.02
N TRP A 14 23.88 -15.48 0.55
CA TRP A 14 22.82 -14.57 0.11
C TRP A 14 22.95 -13.23 0.83
N ASN A 15 22.33 -12.20 0.27
CA ASN A 15 22.30 -10.85 0.83
C ASN A 15 20.91 -10.57 1.43
N VAL A 16 20.65 -11.06 2.64
CA VAL A 16 19.35 -10.89 3.32
C VAL A 16 19.36 -9.57 4.09
N LYS A 17 18.99 -8.46 3.44
CA LYS A 17 19.05 -7.14 4.08
C LYS A 17 18.04 -7.01 5.22
N TYR A 18 16.76 -7.28 4.96
CA TYR A 18 15.69 -7.07 5.93
C TYR A 18 15.40 -8.34 6.72
N LEU A 19 15.32 -8.22 8.04
CA LEU A 19 15.03 -9.33 8.94
C LEU A 19 14.00 -8.90 10.00
N GLY A 20 12.77 -9.41 9.88
CA GLY A 20 11.76 -9.33 10.93
C GLY A 20 12.11 -10.25 12.09
N ILE A 21 12.01 -9.75 13.32
CA ILE A 21 12.26 -10.51 14.54
C ILE A 21 10.92 -10.69 15.26
N GLY A 22 10.21 -11.74 14.86
CA GLY A 22 8.81 -11.97 15.22
C GLY A 22 7.85 -11.37 14.18
N ASN A 23 6.62 -11.88 14.18
CA ASN A 23 5.47 -11.39 13.40
C ASN A 23 4.26 -11.40 14.32
N GLU A 24 3.41 -10.36 14.25
CA GLU A 24 2.17 -10.24 15.05
C GLU A 24 2.29 -10.80 16.47
N SER A 25 3.32 -10.35 17.19
CA SER A 25 3.65 -10.96 18.50
C SER A 25 2.58 -10.70 19.56
N TRP A 26 1.74 -9.68 19.37
CA TRP A 26 0.51 -9.40 20.13
C TRP A 26 -0.61 -10.44 19.89
N GLY A 27 -0.58 -11.17 18.79
CA GLY A 27 -1.60 -12.13 18.37
C GLY A 27 -1.00 -13.50 18.10
N CYS A 28 -1.07 -13.96 16.83
CA CYS A 28 -0.67 -15.31 16.45
C CYS A 28 0.79 -15.66 16.76
N GLY A 29 1.66 -14.64 16.91
CA GLY A 29 3.06 -14.80 17.28
C GLY A 29 3.31 -15.12 18.76
N GLY A 30 2.28 -15.14 19.61
CA GLY A 30 2.41 -15.61 21.00
C GLY A 30 1.56 -14.88 22.05
N ASN A 31 0.58 -14.06 21.66
CA ASN A 31 -0.30 -13.30 22.55
C ASN A 31 0.48 -12.51 23.64
N MET A 32 1.56 -11.85 23.24
CA MET A 32 2.48 -11.17 24.15
C MET A 32 1.98 -9.78 24.50
N THR A 33 2.31 -9.29 25.70
CA THR A 33 2.29 -7.84 25.96
C THR A 33 3.46 -7.17 25.24
N PRO A 34 3.37 -5.87 24.90
CA PRO A 34 4.48 -5.18 24.26
C PRO A 34 5.74 -5.14 25.13
N GLU A 35 5.62 -5.12 26.46
CA GLU A 35 6.76 -5.17 27.38
C GLU A 35 7.50 -6.49 27.23
N TYR A 36 6.76 -7.61 27.29
CA TYR A 36 7.35 -8.94 27.16
C TYR A 36 8.00 -9.15 25.78
N TYR A 37 7.30 -8.76 24.71
CA TYR A 37 7.86 -8.80 23.36
C TYR A 37 9.13 -7.94 23.25
N SER A 38 9.14 -6.73 23.83
CA SER A 38 10.31 -5.84 23.76
C SER A 38 11.55 -6.47 24.40
N ASP A 39 11.41 -7.22 25.49
CA ASP A 39 12.51 -7.95 26.11
C ASP A 39 12.97 -9.14 25.27
N LEU A 40 12.04 -9.88 24.66
CA LEU A 40 12.38 -10.93 23.71
C LEU A 40 13.08 -10.38 22.48
N TYR A 41 12.56 -9.32 21.85
CA TYR A 41 13.22 -8.67 20.71
C TYR A 41 14.67 -8.33 21.04
N ARG A 42 14.92 -7.67 22.18
CA ARG A 42 16.27 -7.32 22.63
C ARG A 42 17.17 -8.55 22.78
N ARG A 43 16.63 -9.65 23.32
CA ARG A 43 17.36 -10.92 23.45
C ARG A 43 17.69 -11.54 22.10
N TYR A 44 16.71 -11.71 21.22
CA TYR A 44 16.89 -12.40 19.93
C TYR A 44 17.72 -11.56 18.95
N ALA A 45 17.52 -10.23 18.92
CA ALA A 45 18.24 -9.33 18.02
C ALA A 45 19.76 -9.32 18.24
N VAL A 46 20.24 -9.63 19.45
CA VAL A 46 21.68 -9.77 19.75
C VAL A 46 22.31 -10.89 18.92
N TYR A 47 21.58 -11.98 18.68
CA TYR A 47 22.09 -13.14 17.96
C TYR A 47 21.92 -13.05 16.43
N CYS A 48 21.18 -12.05 15.95
CA CYS A 48 21.14 -11.67 14.54
C CYS A 48 22.42 -10.90 14.17
N ARG A 49 23.48 -11.63 13.82
CA ARG A 49 24.82 -11.06 13.56
C ARG A 49 25.01 -10.62 12.11
N ASN A 50 25.82 -9.57 11.95
CA ASN A 50 26.35 -9.13 10.66
C ASN A 50 27.58 -9.99 10.30
N PHE A 51 27.68 -10.38 9.04
CA PHE A 51 28.80 -11.20 8.55
C PHE A 51 29.50 -10.52 7.38
N GLY A 52 30.82 -10.33 7.49
CA GLY A 52 31.59 -9.55 6.53
C GLY A 52 31.07 -8.11 6.45
N ASN A 53 30.84 -7.61 5.24
CA ASN A 53 30.33 -6.26 5.01
C ASN A 53 28.79 -6.17 5.02
N HIS A 54 28.09 -7.28 5.23
CA HIS A 54 26.64 -7.30 5.21
C HIS A 54 26.06 -6.79 6.54
N GLN A 55 25.17 -5.80 6.46
CA GLN A 55 24.47 -5.22 7.60
C GLN A 55 22.99 -5.60 7.54
N LEU A 56 22.51 -6.28 8.58
CA LEU A 56 21.10 -6.56 8.77
C LEU A 56 20.34 -5.28 9.11
N TYR A 57 19.23 -5.09 8.43
CA TYR A 57 18.17 -4.15 8.78
C TYR A 57 17.14 -4.93 9.62
N LYS A 58 17.16 -4.72 10.93
CA LYS A 58 16.34 -5.46 11.89
C LYS A 58 15.00 -4.76 12.11
N VAL A 59 13.91 -5.47 11.87
CA VAL A 59 12.54 -4.97 12.03
C VAL A 59 11.93 -5.60 13.27
N ALA A 60 11.39 -4.78 14.17
CA ALA A 60 10.58 -5.26 15.28
C ALA A 60 9.10 -5.41 14.84
N SER A 61 8.44 -6.47 15.31
CA SER A 61 6.99 -6.66 15.21
C SER A 61 6.31 -5.53 15.96
N GLY A 62 5.76 -4.57 15.22
CA GLY A 62 5.07 -3.42 15.76
C GLY A 62 3.56 -3.63 15.88
N ALA A 63 2.82 -2.53 15.84
CA ALA A 63 1.43 -2.47 16.25
C ALA A 63 0.45 -3.04 15.22
N SER A 64 -0.69 -3.55 15.70
CA SER A 64 -1.92 -3.65 14.90
C SER A 64 -2.68 -2.34 15.01
N ASP A 65 -3.10 -1.78 13.88
CA ASP A 65 -4.03 -0.66 13.77
C ASP A 65 -3.74 0.48 14.78
N TYR A 66 -4.61 0.63 15.78
CA TYR A 66 -4.63 1.73 16.75
C TYR A 66 -3.91 1.41 18.07
N ASP A 67 -3.16 0.30 18.18
CA ASP A 67 -2.39 -0.04 19.38
C ASP A 67 -1.15 0.86 19.51
N TYR A 68 -1.41 2.13 19.85
CA TYR A 68 -0.41 3.14 20.09
C TYR A 68 0.48 2.83 21.31
N ASN A 69 -0.03 2.04 22.26
CA ASN A 69 0.76 1.62 23.42
C ASN A 69 1.89 0.69 22.98
N TRP A 70 1.64 -0.22 22.05
CA TRP A 70 2.68 -1.10 21.49
C TRP A 70 3.85 -0.28 20.94
N THR A 71 3.58 0.66 20.03
CA THR A 71 4.61 1.54 19.46
C THR A 71 5.36 2.31 20.54
N LYS A 72 4.65 2.87 21.52
CA LYS A 72 5.26 3.62 22.64
C LYS A 72 6.23 2.74 23.45
N VAL A 73 5.82 1.53 23.81
CA VAL A 73 6.63 0.61 24.62
C VAL A 73 7.87 0.16 23.85
N LEU A 74 7.74 -0.21 22.57
CA LEU A 74 8.90 -0.61 21.77
C LEU A 74 9.87 0.56 21.57
N MET A 75 9.38 1.78 21.32
CA MET A 75 10.26 2.96 21.20
C MET A 75 10.99 3.26 22.51
N ASN A 76 10.36 3.06 23.66
CA ASN A 76 11.00 3.23 24.98
C ASN A 76 12.01 2.11 25.30
N ASN A 77 11.60 0.86 25.10
CA ASN A 77 12.34 -0.29 25.60
C ASN A 77 13.39 -0.81 24.61
N VAL A 78 13.15 -0.66 23.30
CA VAL A 78 14.05 -1.10 22.23
C VAL A 78 14.87 0.07 21.70
N GLY A 79 14.19 1.16 21.28
CA GLY A 79 14.81 2.35 20.68
C GLY A 79 15.67 2.02 19.46
N ASN A 80 16.84 2.66 19.34
CA ASN A 80 17.74 2.52 18.18
C ASN A 80 18.43 1.14 18.03
N ARG A 81 18.01 0.12 18.79
CA ARG A 81 18.46 -1.27 18.60
C ARG A 81 17.72 -1.97 17.45
N MET A 82 16.61 -1.41 17.00
CA MET A 82 15.93 -1.77 15.76
C MET A 82 16.22 -0.73 14.67
N ASN A 83 16.15 -1.16 13.41
CA ASN A 83 16.22 -0.26 12.26
C ASN A 83 14.83 0.20 11.84
N GLY A 84 13.81 -0.63 12.07
CA GLY A 84 12.42 -0.30 11.78
C GLY A 84 11.45 -0.98 12.72
N ILE A 85 10.24 -0.44 12.78
CA ILE A 85 9.09 -0.99 13.47
C ILE A 85 8.01 -1.30 12.43
N SER A 86 7.37 -2.46 12.52
CA SER A 86 6.27 -2.79 11.61
C SER A 86 4.93 -2.15 12.03
N LEU A 87 3.98 -2.08 11.11
CA LEU A 87 2.61 -1.64 11.35
C LEU A 87 1.68 -2.42 10.42
N HIS A 88 0.70 -3.09 11.01
CA HIS A 88 -0.29 -3.86 10.28
C HIS A 88 -1.61 -3.08 10.28
N PHE A 89 -2.19 -2.85 9.10
CA PHE A 89 -3.49 -2.17 8.97
C PHE A 89 -4.25 -2.71 7.75
N TYR A 90 -5.31 -3.48 8.02
CA TYR A 90 -6.18 -4.01 6.97
C TYR A 90 -7.39 -3.12 6.72
N THR A 91 -7.72 -2.93 5.44
CA THR A 91 -9.00 -2.37 5.02
C THR A 91 -10.06 -3.46 5.11
N VAL A 92 -10.67 -3.58 6.28
CA VAL A 92 -11.68 -4.59 6.59
C VAL A 92 -12.90 -3.95 7.24
N LYS A 93 -14.10 -4.43 6.88
CA LYS A 93 -15.38 -3.93 7.41
C LYS A 93 -15.52 -4.22 8.91
N THR A 94 -15.18 -5.43 9.32
CA THR A 94 -15.30 -5.93 10.70
C THR A 94 -14.41 -7.16 10.87
N TRP A 95 -13.82 -7.30 12.07
CA TRP A 95 -13.14 -8.55 12.47
C TRP A 95 -14.13 -9.58 13.02
N GLU A 96 -15.33 -9.15 13.41
CA GLU A 96 -16.40 -9.99 13.92
C GLU A 96 -17.46 -10.22 12.84
N GLY A 97 -17.68 -11.48 12.46
CA GLY A 97 -18.67 -11.85 11.45
C GLY A 97 -18.20 -11.67 10.00
N SER A 98 -19.13 -11.33 9.11
CA SER A 98 -18.89 -11.21 7.67
C SER A 98 -18.14 -9.92 7.33
N LYS A 99 -17.03 -10.06 6.62
CA LYS A 99 -16.24 -8.95 6.08
C LYS A 99 -16.88 -8.34 4.83
N GLY A 100 -17.84 -9.04 4.23
CA GLY A 100 -18.51 -8.68 2.99
C GLY A 100 -17.87 -9.35 1.78
N SER A 101 -18.61 -9.39 0.67
CA SER A 101 -18.14 -9.96 -0.58
C SER A 101 -17.22 -8.98 -1.30
N VAL A 102 -16.21 -9.54 -1.96
CA VAL A 102 -15.37 -8.77 -2.87
C VAL A 102 -16.05 -8.43 -4.19
N THR A 103 -17.00 -9.24 -4.67
CA THR A 103 -17.66 -9.07 -5.98
C THR A 103 -19.09 -8.55 -5.88
N VAL A 104 -19.77 -8.72 -4.74
CA VAL A 104 -21.15 -8.32 -4.52
C VAL A 104 -21.22 -7.26 -3.41
N PHE A 105 -21.27 -6.00 -3.82
CA PHE A 105 -21.35 -4.87 -2.90
C PHE A 105 -22.06 -3.68 -3.55
N ASN A 106 -22.59 -2.78 -2.71
CA ASN A 106 -23.25 -1.56 -3.18
C ASN A 106 -22.34 -0.31 -3.08
N ASN A 107 -22.84 0.84 -3.54
CA ASN A 107 -22.10 2.11 -3.52
C ASN A 107 -21.70 2.57 -2.11
N ASP A 108 -22.53 2.32 -1.10
CA ASP A 108 -22.24 2.68 0.29
C ASP A 108 -21.09 1.83 0.85
N GLU A 109 -21.08 0.52 0.57
CA GLU A 109 -19.98 -0.37 0.94
C GLU A 109 -18.67 -0.02 0.23
N TYR A 110 -18.73 0.43 -1.03
CA TYR A 110 -17.56 0.99 -1.72
C TYR A 110 -17.00 2.20 -0.97
N TYR A 111 -17.82 3.18 -0.66
CA TYR A 111 -17.36 4.40 0.01
C TYR A 111 -16.89 4.15 1.45
N LYS A 112 -17.54 3.24 2.19
CA LYS A 112 -17.06 2.76 3.50
C LYS A 112 -15.69 2.11 3.42
N THR A 113 -15.45 1.31 2.37
CA THR A 113 -14.14 0.70 2.11
C THR A 113 -13.07 1.76 1.90
N LEU A 114 -13.34 2.78 1.08
CA LEU A 114 -12.40 3.87 0.84
C LEU A 114 -12.15 4.71 2.09
N GLY A 115 -13.19 4.96 2.89
CA GLY A 115 -13.07 5.63 4.19
C GLY A 115 -12.15 4.88 5.14
N LYS A 116 -12.37 3.57 5.33
CA LYS A 116 -11.49 2.72 6.15
C LYS A 116 -10.07 2.66 5.60
N CYS A 117 -9.90 2.60 4.28
CA CYS A 117 -8.60 2.64 3.63
C CYS A 117 -7.84 3.94 3.93
N LEU A 118 -8.50 5.09 3.87
CA LEU A 118 -7.87 6.40 4.08
C LEU A 118 -7.62 6.71 5.56
N GLU A 119 -8.34 6.06 6.47
CA GLU A 119 -8.11 6.15 7.92
C GLU A 119 -6.67 5.77 8.33
N ILE A 120 -5.98 4.96 7.52
CA ILE A 120 -4.57 4.61 7.74
C ILE A 120 -3.67 5.84 7.88
N GLU A 121 -4.01 6.97 7.23
CA GLU A 121 -3.22 8.19 7.33
C GLU A 121 -3.20 8.75 8.76
N ASP A 122 -4.34 8.73 9.45
CA ASP A 122 -4.44 9.19 10.83
C ASP A 122 -3.74 8.24 11.81
N VAL A 123 -3.80 6.93 11.51
CA VAL A 123 -3.06 5.90 12.26
C VAL A 123 -1.55 6.10 12.12
N ILE A 124 -1.06 6.30 10.89
CA ILE A 124 0.35 6.61 10.61
C ILE A 124 0.77 7.88 11.33
N LYS A 125 -0.01 8.97 11.25
CA LYS A 125 0.31 10.24 11.92
C LYS A 125 0.48 10.05 13.42
N LYS A 126 -0.41 9.30 14.07
CA LYS A 126 -0.34 9.05 15.52
C LYS A 126 0.84 8.17 15.91
N HIS A 127 1.11 7.07 15.19
CA HIS A 127 2.31 6.26 15.43
C HIS A 127 3.60 7.05 15.20
N CYS A 128 3.68 7.82 14.12
CA CYS A 128 4.81 8.70 13.83
C CYS A 128 5.03 9.75 14.93
N ALA A 129 3.96 10.35 15.47
CA ALA A 129 4.05 11.30 16.57
C ALA A 129 4.69 10.67 17.81
N ILE A 130 4.26 9.46 18.18
CA ILE A 130 4.83 8.68 19.30
C ILE A 130 6.29 8.34 19.04
N MET A 131 6.64 7.92 17.82
CA MET A 131 8.03 7.65 17.44
C MET A 131 8.89 8.92 17.55
N ASN A 132 8.37 10.08 17.14
CA ASN A 132 9.09 11.35 17.18
C ASN A 132 9.43 11.80 18.62
N GLU A 133 8.66 11.40 19.64
CA GLU A 133 8.97 11.71 21.05
C GLU A 133 10.32 11.12 21.50
N LYS A 134 10.75 10.01 20.88
CA LYS A 134 11.99 9.29 21.22
C LYS A 134 13.03 9.31 20.13
N ASP A 135 12.60 9.50 18.89
CA ASP A 135 13.44 9.51 17.69
C ASP A 135 13.04 10.66 16.74
N PRO A 136 13.25 11.93 17.14
CA PRO A 136 12.92 13.09 16.31
C PRO A 136 13.78 13.18 15.04
N ALA A 137 14.96 12.55 15.04
CA ALA A 137 15.86 12.48 13.88
C ALA A 137 15.45 11.43 12.85
N LYS A 138 14.39 10.67 13.13
CA LYS A 138 13.80 9.65 12.25
C LYS A 138 14.75 8.53 11.82
N LYS A 139 15.52 7.99 12.77
CA LYS A 139 16.47 6.88 12.55
C LYS A 139 15.80 5.51 12.48
N VAL A 140 14.66 5.32 13.16
CA VAL A 140 13.88 4.08 13.12
C VAL A 140 12.75 4.25 12.13
N ASP A 141 12.73 3.48 11.04
CA ASP A 141 11.67 3.64 10.05
C ASP A 141 10.36 3.00 10.53
N LEU A 142 9.24 3.46 9.97
CA LEU A 142 7.95 2.78 10.06
C LEU A 142 7.74 1.96 8.79
N LEU A 143 7.40 0.68 8.94
CA LEU A 143 7.20 -0.25 7.83
C LEU A 143 5.75 -0.74 7.87
N VAL A 144 4.94 -0.40 6.86
CA VAL A 144 3.55 -0.88 6.77
C VAL A 144 3.57 -2.22 6.02
N ASP A 145 4.07 -3.26 6.67
CA ASP A 145 4.41 -4.54 6.06
C ASP A 145 3.25 -5.56 6.02
N GLU A 146 2.07 -5.18 6.51
CA GLU A 146 0.80 -5.82 6.16
C GLU A 146 -0.30 -4.77 5.98
N TRP A 147 -0.82 -4.66 4.76
CA TRP A 147 -1.97 -3.82 4.43
C TRP A 147 -2.72 -4.35 3.22
N GLY A 148 -3.92 -3.82 2.99
CA GLY A 148 -4.76 -4.18 1.85
C GLY A 148 -6.17 -4.60 2.29
N THR A 149 -6.99 -5.02 1.34
CA THR A 149 -8.36 -5.45 1.58
C THR A 149 -8.44 -6.89 2.09
N TRP A 150 -9.33 -7.12 3.05
CA TRP A 150 -9.65 -8.46 3.53
C TRP A 150 -11.16 -8.68 3.46
N TRP A 151 -11.57 -9.59 2.59
CA TRP A 151 -12.97 -9.94 2.33
C TRP A 151 -13.32 -11.33 2.89
N ASP A 152 -14.61 -11.68 2.83
CA ASP A 152 -14.98 -13.09 2.99
C ASP A 152 -14.39 -13.88 1.82
N GLU A 153 -13.95 -15.12 2.08
CA GLU A 153 -13.41 -15.98 1.03
C GLU A 153 -14.47 -16.27 -0.05
N GLU A 154 -14.03 -16.46 -1.29
CA GLU A 154 -14.95 -16.76 -2.39
C GLU A 154 -15.76 -18.03 -2.11
N PRO A 155 -17.07 -18.06 -2.43
CA PRO A 155 -17.88 -19.24 -2.21
C PRO A 155 -17.30 -20.49 -2.90
N GLY A 156 -17.16 -21.58 -2.13
CA GLY A 156 -16.65 -22.86 -2.63
C GLY A 156 -15.13 -23.02 -2.56
N THR A 157 -14.38 -22.05 -2.02
CA THR A 157 -12.95 -22.23 -1.73
C THR A 157 -12.73 -22.95 -0.40
N ILE A 158 -11.47 -23.35 -0.17
CA ILE A 158 -11.05 -24.00 1.07
C ILE A 158 -10.82 -22.92 2.13
N LYS A 159 -11.66 -22.93 3.18
CA LYS A 159 -11.56 -22.01 4.31
C LYS A 159 -10.15 -22.00 4.91
N GLY A 160 -9.63 -20.80 5.17
CA GLY A 160 -8.30 -20.55 5.70
C GLY A 160 -7.25 -20.32 4.62
N HIS A 161 -7.59 -20.48 3.34
CA HIS A 161 -6.70 -20.13 2.23
C HIS A 161 -6.77 -18.65 1.88
N LEU A 162 -7.77 -17.91 2.38
CA LEU A 162 -7.92 -16.47 2.19
C LEU A 162 -7.96 -16.05 0.71
N TYR A 163 -8.50 -16.93 -0.15
CA TYR A 163 -8.70 -16.63 -1.55
C TYR A 163 -9.90 -15.69 -1.73
N GLN A 164 -9.65 -14.53 -2.33
CA GLN A 164 -10.66 -13.55 -2.70
C GLN A 164 -10.37 -13.06 -4.13
N GLN A 165 -11.41 -12.68 -4.87
CA GLN A 165 -11.27 -11.96 -6.12
C GLN A 165 -10.66 -10.55 -5.90
N ASN A 166 -10.40 -9.80 -6.98
CA ASN A 166 -9.87 -8.43 -6.93
C ASN A 166 -10.56 -7.54 -7.97
N THR A 167 -11.20 -6.47 -7.51
CA THR A 167 -12.06 -5.59 -8.31
C THR A 167 -11.45 -4.20 -8.52
N MET A 168 -12.11 -3.36 -9.32
CA MET A 168 -11.77 -1.93 -9.41
C MET A 168 -11.82 -1.21 -8.05
N ARG A 169 -12.65 -1.65 -7.09
CA ARG A 169 -12.61 -1.16 -5.69
C ARG A 169 -11.26 -1.41 -5.02
N ASP A 170 -10.68 -2.59 -5.23
CA ASP A 170 -9.37 -2.95 -4.68
C ASP A 170 -8.25 -2.13 -5.34
N ALA A 171 -8.36 -1.83 -6.64
CA ALA A 171 -7.45 -0.89 -7.31
C ALA A 171 -7.48 0.50 -6.65
N PHE A 172 -8.65 1.00 -6.25
CA PHE A 172 -8.74 2.25 -5.50
C PHE A 172 -8.05 2.16 -4.14
N VAL A 173 -8.27 1.09 -3.37
CA VAL A 173 -7.58 0.90 -2.09
C VAL A 173 -6.06 0.96 -2.27
N ALA A 174 -5.52 0.28 -3.29
CA ALA A 174 -4.09 0.33 -3.59
C ALA A 174 -3.61 1.75 -3.93
N ALA A 175 -4.31 2.46 -4.82
CA ALA A 175 -3.92 3.80 -5.25
C ALA A 175 -3.96 4.82 -4.10
N LEU A 176 -5.02 4.77 -3.28
CA LEU A 176 -5.20 5.67 -2.14
C LEU A 176 -4.15 5.41 -1.05
N SER A 177 -3.93 4.16 -0.65
CA SER A 177 -2.90 3.81 0.33
C SER A 177 -1.50 4.20 -0.14
N LEU A 178 -1.15 3.90 -1.39
CA LEU A 178 0.15 4.30 -1.95
C LEU A 178 0.33 5.82 -1.96
N ASN A 179 -0.71 6.58 -2.29
CA ASN A 179 -0.67 8.04 -2.22
C ASN A 179 -0.44 8.53 -0.77
N VAL A 180 -1.10 7.91 0.23
CA VAL A 180 -0.85 8.19 1.65
C VAL A 180 0.61 7.91 2.01
N PHE A 181 1.14 6.73 1.67
CA PHE A 181 2.51 6.35 2.03
C PHE A 181 3.54 7.31 1.42
N GLN A 182 3.32 7.75 0.18
CA GLN A 182 4.22 8.69 -0.51
C GLN A 182 4.33 10.04 0.22
N ARG A 183 3.25 10.53 0.83
CA ARG A 183 3.24 11.76 1.66
C ARG A 183 4.01 11.62 2.97
N HIS A 184 4.20 10.39 3.44
CA HIS A 184 4.86 10.06 4.71
C HIS A 184 6.23 9.39 4.51
N THR A 185 6.87 9.60 3.35
CA THR A 185 8.17 9.00 3.01
C THR A 185 9.33 9.49 3.89
N ASP A 186 9.13 10.51 4.72
CA ASP A 186 10.06 10.93 5.75
C ASP A 186 10.21 9.90 6.88
N ARG A 187 9.19 9.05 7.11
CA ARG A 187 9.21 7.97 8.11
C ARG A 187 8.86 6.59 7.54
N ILE A 188 7.91 6.51 6.61
CA ILE A 188 7.50 5.28 5.93
C ILE A 188 8.57 4.92 4.88
N LYS A 189 9.34 3.86 5.11
CA LYS A 189 10.41 3.41 4.18
C LYS A 189 10.16 2.05 3.53
N MET A 190 9.11 1.36 3.95
CA MET A 190 8.67 0.11 3.35
C MET A 190 7.18 -0.05 3.53
N ALA A 191 6.52 -0.66 2.55
CA ALA A 191 5.20 -1.21 2.71
C ALA A 191 5.07 -2.50 1.91
N ASN A 192 4.31 -3.47 2.42
CA ASN A 192 4.10 -4.77 1.80
C ASN A 192 2.61 -5.11 1.83
N ILE A 193 2.00 -5.13 0.64
CA ILE A 193 0.58 -5.47 0.51
C ILE A 193 0.38 -6.98 0.74
N ALA A 194 -0.69 -7.33 1.44
CA ALA A 194 -1.07 -8.68 1.74
C ALA A 194 -2.06 -9.20 0.68
N GLN A 195 -1.74 -10.21 -0.13
CA GLN A 195 -0.42 -10.83 -0.35
C GLN A 195 -0.08 -10.83 -1.84
N VAL A 196 0.89 -11.65 -2.29
CA VAL A 196 1.40 -11.57 -3.67
C VAL A 196 0.52 -12.34 -4.66
N VAL A 197 0.19 -13.60 -4.36
CA VAL A 197 -0.51 -14.51 -5.28
C VAL A 197 -1.59 -15.31 -4.55
N ASN A 198 -2.81 -15.38 -5.09
CA ASN A 198 -3.97 -16.15 -4.62
C ASN A 198 -4.50 -15.87 -3.19
N VAL A 199 -3.91 -14.93 -2.46
CA VAL A 199 -4.20 -14.66 -1.05
C VAL A 199 -4.46 -13.17 -0.86
N LEU A 200 -5.60 -12.85 -0.25
CA LEU A 200 -6.02 -11.48 0.07
C LEU A 200 -5.98 -10.55 -1.17
N GLN A 201 -5.46 -9.33 -1.05
CA GLN A 201 -5.42 -8.34 -2.14
C GLN A 201 -4.26 -8.62 -3.12
N SER A 202 -4.32 -9.78 -3.77
CA SER A 202 -3.25 -10.30 -4.61
C SER A 202 -2.95 -9.50 -5.87
N MET A 203 -1.69 -9.54 -6.30
CA MET A 203 -1.26 -9.06 -7.61
C MET A 203 -1.72 -10.01 -8.72
N ILE A 204 -1.66 -11.31 -8.45
CA ILE A 204 -1.84 -12.36 -9.44
C ILE A 204 -2.79 -13.41 -8.87
N LEU A 205 -3.69 -13.91 -9.70
CA LEU A 205 -4.46 -15.12 -9.42
C LEU A 205 -4.04 -16.22 -10.40
N THR A 206 -3.94 -17.46 -9.90
CA THR A 206 -3.55 -18.63 -10.68
C THR A 206 -4.42 -19.83 -10.33
N ASP A 207 -4.60 -20.75 -11.27
CA ASP A 207 -5.11 -22.08 -10.98
C ASP A 207 -4.25 -23.17 -11.66
N THR A 208 -4.54 -24.42 -11.34
CA THR A 208 -3.89 -25.60 -11.93
C THR A 208 -4.82 -26.35 -12.89
N LYS A 209 -5.88 -25.71 -13.41
CA LYS A 209 -6.81 -26.35 -14.35
C LYS A 209 -6.14 -26.43 -15.72
N GLY A 210 -6.17 -27.60 -16.36
CA GLY A 210 -5.50 -27.80 -17.65
C GLY A 210 -3.98 -27.61 -17.53
N THR A 211 -3.42 -26.67 -18.31
CA THR A 211 -2.00 -26.28 -18.22
C THR A 211 -1.72 -25.22 -17.14
N GLY A 212 -2.75 -24.84 -16.38
CA GLY A 212 -2.73 -23.72 -15.44
C GLY A 212 -3.03 -22.38 -16.12
N HIS A 213 -3.72 -21.51 -15.39
CA HIS A 213 -4.04 -20.16 -15.83
C HIS A 213 -3.40 -19.12 -14.91
N MET A 214 -3.20 -17.92 -15.43
CA MET A 214 -2.76 -16.76 -14.67
C MET A 214 -3.54 -15.54 -15.13
N VAL A 215 -3.99 -14.71 -14.19
CA VAL A 215 -4.60 -13.41 -14.48
C VAL A 215 -4.00 -12.32 -13.60
N LEU A 216 -3.84 -11.13 -14.17
CA LEU A 216 -3.36 -9.93 -13.50
C LEU A 216 -4.55 -9.19 -12.90
N THR A 217 -4.46 -8.83 -11.63
CA THR A 217 -5.55 -8.15 -10.94
C THR A 217 -5.58 -6.65 -11.24
N PRO A 218 -6.72 -5.96 -11.03
CA PRO A 218 -6.77 -4.50 -10.99
C PRO A 218 -5.70 -3.90 -10.05
N THR A 219 -5.45 -4.54 -8.90
CA THR A 219 -4.38 -4.13 -7.98
C THR A 219 -2.99 -4.20 -8.62
N TYR A 220 -2.65 -5.28 -9.35
CA TYR A 220 -1.39 -5.36 -10.10
C TYR A 220 -1.21 -4.18 -11.06
N HIS A 221 -2.27 -3.81 -11.76
CA HIS A 221 -2.22 -2.71 -12.71
C HIS A 221 -1.90 -1.37 -12.05
N VAL A 222 -2.42 -1.12 -10.84
CA VAL A 222 -2.04 0.06 -10.05
C VAL A 222 -0.54 0.02 -9.70
N PHE A 223 -0.05 -1.08 -9.14
CA PHE A 223 1.39 -1.22 -8.83
C PHE A 223 2.27 -1.02 -10.07
N ASN A 224 1.84 -1.52 -11.23
CA ASN A 224 2.55 -1.33 -12.49
C ASN A 224 2.54 0.14 -12.96
N MET A 225 1.41 0.82 -12.87
CA MET A 225 1.30 2.25 -13.21
C MET A 225 2.11 3.13 -12.25
N TYR A 226 2.26 2.72 -10.98
CA TYR A 226 2.96 3.46 -9.94
C TYR A 226 4.48 3.27 -9.93
N LYS A 227 5.06 2.45 -10.83
CA LYS A 227 6.51 2.26 -10.96
C LYS A 227 7.34 3.56 -11.02
N PRO A 228 6.91 4.65 -11.67
CA PRO A 228 7.66 5.91 -11.67
C PRO A 228 7.90 6.51 -10.27
N PHE A 229 7.12 6.14 -9.26
CA PHE A 229 7.29 6.60 -7.88
C PHE A 229 8.37 5.83 -7.11
N GLN A 230 8.88 4.71 -7.64
CA GLN A 230 9.96 3.95 -7.01
C GLN A 230 11.25 4.77 -7.03
N GLU A 231 11.89 4.92 -5.88
CA GLU A 231 13.08 5.75 -5.68
C GLU A 231 12.90 7.24 -6.08
N ALA A 232 11.65 7.69 -6.23
CA ALA A 232 11.33 9.08 -6.52
C ALA A 232 11.33 9.91 -5.23
N THR A 233 11.58 11.20 -5.37
CA THR A 233 11.49 12.16 -4.26
C THR A 233 10.09 12.73 -4.20
N TYR A 234 9.38 12.54 -3.08
CA TYR A 234 8.06 13.13 -2.87
C TYR A 234 8.09 14.65 -3.10
N LEU A 235 7.07 15.16 -3.80
CA LEU A 235 6.85 16.58 -3.99
C LEU A 235 5.62 17.00 -3.17
N PRO A 236 5.79 17.89 -2.17
CA PRO A 236 4.66 18.48 -1.48
C PRO A 236 3.67 19.10 -2.46
N SER A 237 2.40 18.71 -2.33
CA SER A 237 1.33 19.13 -3.24
C SER A 237 0.05 19.40 -2.46
N GLU A 238 -0.59 20.53 -2.74
CA GLU A 238 -1.93 20.84 -2.23
C GLU A 238 -2.98 20.43 -3.27
N THR A 239 -4.01 19.71 -2.84
CA THR A 239 -5.15 19.34 -3.69
C THR A 239 -6.40 20.01 -3.16
N LEU A 240 -6.95 20.93 -3.95
CA LEU A 240 -8.22 21.58 -3.67
C LEU A 240 -9.31 20.83 -4.43
N CYS A 241 -10.20 20.14 -3.69
CA CYS A 241 -11.32 19.42 -4.28
C CYS A 241 -12.51 19.37 -3.32
N ASP A 242 -13.67 19.01 -3.86
CA ASP A 242 -14.84 18.68 -3.03
C ASP A 242 -14.53 17.47 -2.14
N SER A 243 -15.20 17.39 -1.00
CA SER A 243 -15.24 16.21 -0.13
C SER A 243 -16.63 15.62 -0.08
N MET A 244 -16.73 14.33 0.21
CA MET A 244 -18.02 13.67 0.42
C MET A 244 -18.04 12.90 1.74
N ILE A 245 -19.21 12.84 2.37
CA ILE A 245 -19.43 12.12 3.62
C ILE A 245 -19.62 10.63 3.32
N VAL A 246 -18.81 9.78 3.94
CA VAL A 246 -18.75 8.33 3.73
C VAL A 246 -18.82 7.60 5.07
N SER A 247 -20.05 7.35 5.56
CA SER A 247 -20.37 6.66 6.83
C SER A 247 -19.84 7.31 8.12
N ASN A 248 -20.58 7.21 9.23
CA ASN A 248 -20.19 7.73 10.55
C ASN A 248 -19.65 9.17 10.55
N ASN A 249 -20.14 10.03 9.63
CA ASN A 249 -19.64 11.39 9.38
C ASN A 249 -18.16 11.50 8.98
N HIS A 250 -17.51 10.41 8.57
CA HIS A 250 -16.19 10.48 7.96
C HIS A 250 -16.30 11.16 6.60
N THR A 251 -15.31 11.96 6.23
CA THR A 251 -15.26 12.62 4.93
C THR A 251 -14.07 12.12 4.16
N ILE A 252 -14.24 11.86 2.87
CA ILE A 252 -13.14 11.58 1.96
C ILE A 252 -13.10 12.62 0.85
N PRO A 253 -11.91 12.97 0.35
CA PRO A 253 -11.81 13.85 -0.81
C PRO A 253 -12.33 13.12 -2.06
N THR A 254 -13.01 13.84 -2.94
CA THR A 254 -13.46 13.32 -4.24
C THR A 254 -12.29 13.03 -5.18
N ILE A 255 -11.17 13.73 -4.99
CA ILE A 255 -9.90 13.54 -5.69
C ILE A 255 -8.79 13.28 -4.69
N ASN A 256 -8.06 12.17 -4.86
CA ASN A 256 -6.86 11.89 -4.10
C ASN A 256 -5.64 11.90 -5.01
N THR A 257 -4.56 12.53 -4.58
CA THR A 257 -3.35 12.69 -5.41
C THR A 257 -2.07 12.38 -4.67
N SER A 258 -1.01 12.17 -5.44
CA SER A 258 0.37 12.26 -4.98
C SER A 258 1.27 12.69 -6.14
N ALA A 259 2.37 13.36 -5.83
CA ALA A 259 3.35 13.82 -6.79
C ALA A 259 4.76 13.48 -6.32
N ALA A 260 5.63 13.13 -7.26
CA ALA A 260 7.03 12.88 -6.97
C ALA A 260 7.92 13.27 -8.15
N LYS A 261 9.15 13.72 -7.86
CA LYS A 261 10.20 13.90 -8.84
C LYS A 261 10.98 12.60 -8.96
N THR A 262 10.90 12.01 -10.14
CA THR A 262 11.61 10.77 -10.47
C THR A 262 13.12 11.00 -10.59
N ALA A 263 13.90 9.92 -10.55
CA ALA A 263 15.36 9.98 -10.65
C ALA A 263 15.86 10.56 -12.00
N ASP A 264 15.08 10.42 -13.08
CA ASP A 264 15.39 10.98 -14.40
C ASP A 264 14.96 12.46 -14.56
N GLY A 265 14.41 13.06 -13.50
CA GLY A 265 14.02 14.47 -13.45
C GLY A 265 12.60 14.77 -13.91
N GLN A 266 11.82 13.77 -14.35
CA GLN A 266 10.39 13.93 -14.65
C GLN A 266 9.55 14.04 -13.38
N ILE A 267 8.36 14.62 -13.51
CA ILE A 267 7.35 14.65 -12.44
C ILE A 267 6.34 13.53 -12.69
N ALA A 268 6.23 12.61 -11.74
CA ALA A 268 5.14 11.64 -11.69
C ALA A 268 3.98 12.22 -10.86
N VAL A 269 2.75 12.09 -11.35
CA VAL A 269 1.54 12.51 -10.63
C VAL A 269 0.51 11.39 -10.71
N SER A 270 -0.04 10.98 -9.58
CA SER A 270 -1.19 10.07 -9.49
C SER A 270 -2.43 10.86 -9.11
N ILE A 271 -3.57 10.51 -9.71
CA ILE A 271 -4.86 11.15 -9.47
C ILE A 271 -5.94 10.07 -9.46
N ALA A 272 -6.64 9.92 -8.35
CA ALA A 272 -7.77 9.01 -8.21
C ALA A 272 -9.07 9.82 -8.05
N ASN A 273 -9.98 9.69 -9.02
CA ASN A 273 -11.34 10.21 -8.92
C ASN A 273 -12.23 9.12 -8.33
N VAL A 274 -12.56 9.26 -7.05
CA VAL A 274 -13.34 8.26 -6.31
C VAL A 274 -14.84 8.36 -6.58
N ASP A 275 -15.30 9.45 -7.19
CA ASP A 275 -16.72 9.68 -7.49
C ASP A 275 -17.21 8.63 -8.50
N LEU A 276 -18.35 8.01 -8.18
CA LEU A 276 -18.94 6.94 -8.98
C LEU A 276 -19.60 7.42 -10.28
N ASN A 277 -19.97 8.70 -10.36
CA ASN A 277 -20.84 9.22 -11.42
C ASN A 277 -20.31 10.50 -12.07
N LYS A 278 -19.53 11.31 -11.36
CA LYS A 278 -19.09 12.63 -11.83
C LYS A 278 -17.68 12.58 -12.43
N GLN A 279 -17.57 13.00 -13.69
CA GLN A 279 -16.30 13.37 -14.28
C GLN A 279 -15.77 14.64 -13.59
N GLN A 280 -14.47 14.68 -13.30
CA GLN A 280 -13.83 15.82 -12.64
C GLN A 280 -12.93 16.57 -13.63
N GLU A 281 -12.97 17.90 -13.58
CA GLU A 281 -12.03 18.75 -14.30
C GLU A 281 -10.87 19.09 -13.36
N ILE A 282 -9.65 18.76 -13.77
CA ILE A 282 -8.45 18.95 -12.96
C ILE A 282 -7.51 19.92 -13.67
N GLU A 283 -7.00 20.91 -12.93
CA GLU A 283 -5.90 21.77 -13.34
C GLU A 283 -4.68 21.48 -12.45
N ILE A 284 -3.59 21.02 -13.06
CA ILE A 284 -2.31 20.87 -12.40
C ILE A 284 -1.48 22.11 -12.71
N LYS A 285 -1.10 22.84 -11.66
CA LYS A 285 -0.13 23.93 -11.73
C LYS A 285 1.18 23.43 -11.17
N THR A 286 2.24 23.59 -11.94
CA THR A 286 3.58 23.17 -11.54
C THR A 286 4.44 24.41 -11.31
N ASP A 287 4.79 24.68 -10.06
CA ASP A 287 5.55 25.86 -9.68
C ASP A 287 6.94 25.85 -10.33
N GLY A 288 7.15 26.70 -11.33
CA GLY A 288 8.43 26.85 -12.03
C GLY A 288 8.79 25.72 -13.01
N TYR A 289 8.08 24.60 -13.00
CA TYR A 289 8.27 23.53 -13.99
C TYR A 289 7.38 23.78 -15.22
N LYS A 290 7.98 23.82 -16.41
CA LYS A 290 7.22 24.00 -17.67
C LYS A 290 7.01 22.65 -18.32
N ALA A 291 5.80 22.10 -18.18
CA ALA A 291 5.42 20.86 -18.86
C ALA A 291 5.54 21.02 -20.39
N LYS A 292 6.37 20.20 -21.04
CA LYS A 292 6.50 20.16 -22.50
C LYS A 292 5.78 18.95 -23.08
N ASN A 293 5.90 17.82 -22.40
CA ASN A 293 5.27 16.58 -22.81
C ASN A 293 4.68 15.85 -21.60
N VAL A 294 3.58 15.17 -21.83
CA VAL A 294 2.84 14.43 -20.82
C VAL A 294 2.49 13.06 -21.39
N VAL A 295 2.91 12.01 -20.70
CA VAL A 295 2.45 10.63 -20.96
C VAL A 295 1.54 10.26 -19.80
N ALA A 296 0.33 9.82 -20.12
CA ALA A 296 -0.65 9.46 -19.10
C ALA A 296 -1.27 8.10 -19.38
N GLN A 297 -1.49 7.34 -18.31
CA GLN A 297 -2.26 6.09 -18.31
C GLN A 297 -3.46 6.24 -17.39
N ILE A 298 -4.56 5.59 -17.76
CA ILE A 298 -5.80 5.53 -16.97
C ILE A 298 -6.16 4.07 -16.71
N LEU A 299 -6.55 3.76 -15.48
CA LEU A 299 -7.23 2.54 -15.08
C LEU A 299 -8.66 2.92 -14.68
N THR A 300 -9.65 2.28 -15.31
CA THR A 300 -11.07 2.51 -15.07
C THR A 300 -11.84 1.28 -15.55
N SER A 301 -13.11 1.18 -15.14
CA SER A 301 -14.03 0.13 -15.58
C SER A 301 -15.45 0.67 -15.69
N LYS A 302 -16.39 -0.15 -16.18
CA LYS A 302 -17.80 0.25 -16.26
C LYS A 302 -18.41 0.33 -14.86
N ASN A 303 -18.12 -0.67 -14.04
CA ASN A 303 -18.58 -0.78 -12.65
C ASN A 303 -17.40 -0.98 -11.70
N ILE A 304 -17.51 -0.47 -10.49
CA ILE A 304 -16.54 -0.69 -9.41
C ILE A 304 -16.38 -2.16 -9.00
N THR A 305 -17.39 -2.99 -9.30
CA THR A 305 -17.40 -4.44 -9.09
C THR A 305 -16.69 -5.21 -10.20
N ASP A 306 -16.28 -4.55 -11.30
CA ASP A 306 -15.61 -5.24 -12.41
C ASP A 306 -14.24 -5.77 -11.94
N TYR A 307 -13.91 -6.99 -12.35
CA TYR A 307 -12.66 -7.70 -12.04
C TYR A 307 -12.17 -8.48 -13.26
N ASN A 308 -10.95 -9.00 -13.19
CA ASN A 308 -10.39 -9.92 -14.17
C ASN A 308 -10.52 -11.36 -13.67
N ASP A 309 -10.92 -12.27 -14.56
CA ASP A 309 -10.95 -13.71 -14.30
C ASP A 309 -10.23 -14.47 -15.43
N PHE A 310 -10.13 -15.80 -15.35
CA PHE A 310 -9.40 -16.58 -16.34
C PHE A 310 -10.06 -16.59 -17.73
N SER A 311 -11.36 -16.32 -17.83
CA SER A 311 -12.11 -16.20 -19.08
C SER A 311 -12.12 -14.77 -19.62
N HIS A 312 -12.01 -13.77 -18.74
CA HIS A 312 -12.01 -12.34 -19.04
C HIS A 312 -10.81 -11.65 -18.38
N PRO A 313 -9.57 -11.95 -18.83
CA PRO A 313 -8.36 -11.53 -18.13
C PRO A 313 -8.03 -10.02 -18.26
N GLU A 314 -8.80 -9.29 -19.07
CA GLU A 314 -8.50 -7.92 -19.47
C GLU A 314 -9.71 -6.97 -19.33
N THR A 315 -10.72 -7.34 -18.54
CA THR A 315 -11.89 -6.50 -18.25
C THR A 315 -11.49 -5.15 -17.65
N VAL A 316 -10.52 -5.16 -16.74
CA VAL A 316 -9.96 -3.99 -16.06
C VAL A 316 -8.45 -3.96 -16.31
N LYS A 317 -8.02 -3.08 -17.21
CA LYS A 317 -6.61 -2.89 -17.57
C LYS A 317 -6.29 -1.43 -17.88
N PRO A 318 -5.03 -0.99 -17.75
CA PRO A 318 -4.63 0.36 -18.11
C PRO A 318 -4.80 0.64 -19.60
N ALA A 319 -5.21 1.86 -19.93
CA ALA A 319 -5.23 2.41 -21.29
C ALA A 319 -4.42 3.71 -21.35
N THR A 320 -4.04 4.12 -22.56
CA THR A 320 -3.46 5.46 -22.77
C THR A 320 -4.52 6.52 -22.50
N PHE A 321 -4.22 7.50 -21.64
CA PHE A 321 -5.09 8.64 -21.38
C PHE A 321 -4.66 9.82 -22.25
N LYS A 322 -5.58 10.42 -23.00
CA LYS A 322 -5.31 11.54 -23.93
C LYS A 322 -6.19 12.77 -23.68
N ASN A 323 -7.11 12.71 -22.72
CA ASN A 323 -8.07 13.79 -22.46
C ASN A 323 -7.47 14.87 -21.56
N PHE A 324 -6.38 15.48 -22.02
CA PHE A 324 -5.69 16.57 -21.37
C PHE A 324 -5.13 17.56 -22.39
N SER A 325 -4.87 18.78 -21.95
CA SER A 325 -4.19 19.81 -22.73
C SER A 325 -3.16 20.55 -21.85
N ILE A 326 -2.14 21.08 -22.50
CA ILE A 326 -1.11 21.91 -21.85
C ILE A 326 -1.34 23.34 -22.32
N HIS A 327 -1.56 24.27 -21.39
CA HIS A 327 -1.78 25.68 -21.71
C HIS A 327 -1.02 26.56 -20.72
N ASN A 328 -0.14 27.44 -21.20
CA ASN A 328 0.68 28.33 -20.37
C ASN A 328 1.45 27.61 -19.23
N GLY A 329 1.87 26.36 -19.47
CA GLY A 329 2.57 25.55 -18.48
C GLY A 329 1.69 24.85 -17.43
N SER A 330 0.36 25.07 -17.44
CA SER A 330 -0.58 24.24 -16.66
C SER A 330 -1.12 23.08 -17.49
N ILE A 331 -1.41 21.97 -16.82
CA ILE A 331 -2.02 20.79 -17.44
C ILE A 331 -3.49 20.77 -17.01
N ARG A 332 -4.40 20.80 -17.99
CA ARG A 332 -5.84 20.66 -17.74
C ARG A 332 -6.31 19.32 -18.26
N MET A 333 -7.16 18.63 -17.51
CA MET A 333 -7.66 17.31 -17.91
C MET A 333 -9.07 17.07 -17.42
N LYS A 334 -9.75 16.16 -18.11
CA LYS A 334 -11.09 15.67 -17.75
C LYS A 334 -10.98 14.21 -17.40
N ILE A 335 -10.96 13.89 -16.11
CA ILE A 335 -10.81 12.53 -15.63
C ILE A 335 -12.19 11.91 -15.39
N PRO A 336 -12.50 10.74 -15.99
CA PRO A 336 -13.79 10.07 -15.80
C PRO A 336 -14.07 9.76 -14.32
N ALA A 337 -15.34 9.55 -13.99
CA ALA A 337 -15.74 8.90 -12.75
C ALA A 337 -15.04 7.54 -12.59
N LYS A 338 -14.81 7.10 -11.36
CA LYS A 338 -14.23 5.77 -11.06
C LYS A 338 -12.90 5.49 -11.77
N SER A 339 -12.02 6.49 -11.83
CA SER A 339 -10.76 6.35 -12.56
C SER A 339 -9.52 6.69 -11.73
N ILE A 340 -8.42 6.01 -12.06
CA ILE A 340 -7.08 6.27 -11.55
C ILE A 340 -6.20 6.64 -12.74
N VAL A 341 -5.61 7.84 -12.71
CA VAL A 341 -4.72 8.34 -13.75
C VAL A 341 -3.32 8.51 -13.18
N VAL A 342 -2.31 8.03 -13.90
CA VAL A 342 -0.90 8.32 -13.59
C VAL A 342 -0.27 9.03 -14.78
N LEU A 343 0.35 10.17 -14.49
CA LEU A 343 1.02 11.04 -15.45
C LEU A 343 2.54 11.00 -15.21
N ARG A 344 3.30 11.07 -16.30
CA ARG A 344 4.70 11.45 -16.34
C ARG A 344 4.83 12.73 -17.14
N ILE A 345 5.34 13.77 -16.50
CA ILE A 345 5.48 15.12 -17.05
C ILE A 345 6.98 15.38 -17.25
N SER A 346 7.35 15.79 -18.47
CA SER A 346 8.74 16.10 -18.88
C SER A 346 8.88 17.49 -19.49
#